data_AF-A0A960AQA1-F1
#
_entry.id   AF-A0A960AQA1-F1
#
_cell.length_a   1.000
_cell.length_b   1.000
_cell.length_c   1.000
_cell.angle_alpha   90.00
_cell.angle_beta   90.00
_cell.angle_gamma   90.00
#
_symmetry.space_group_name_H-M   'P 1'
#
loop_
_entity.id
_entity.type
_entity.pdbx_description
1 polymer ?
#
loop_
_entity_poly.entity_id
_entity_poly.type
_entity_poly.pdbx_seq_one_letter_code
_entity_poly.pdbx_strand_id
1 'polypeptide(L)'
;MAKSDEELRAKILDAAATLFAEYGFSGTKVNMVAKAAGVSSATVRRLTGKRAELFEAVMADRVSSSAAERVASAVEDPGDAPPIAVMLAAAQEVFASPAASWDILELEALTRAHIDPRLCDVEAQRIGRRWDNAMSLVSQIRANGGLDAGVSDRAIVQLAIAMSAGLALLDPVLDRKPSMADWIGLIARVGQAISPDDMILEPSYEAREPWRLRLEITEQPGSLARLVRALASLHVYIVAVQIVGHGDDFRTVDIALTAPASVTQDVILAAALSAGRHAYVGEGSPDDALDLPTRVIDGATAMVKTPEIAPLAAAELVEADAVEVASAVEGEDDSPDVLRLQWTPERHVILQRSWAPFERAERTRASALLRLSSAIAAASANEDSLGWVESIKGGTIWIRLARPEDADAVAAMHDRSSEKSRYQRYFSITDWHGTKLYRLSGGHRGATLVVMSEAGKIIGLGNVFPDPSEGGHAAEIAMIVEDEYQGRGVGTKLIRALLHMAARLEFTEIVATVLAENTGMLHLLRSTGLEWNSQIHDGITYMKATLPSRMEFVEADTGP
;
A
#
# COMPACT_ATOMS: atom_id res chain seq x y z
N MET A 1 -29.67 10.48 61.70
CA MET A 1 -30.73 9.62 61.12
C MET A 1 -30.80 9.73 59.61
N ALA A 2 -30.78 10.93 59.00
CA ALA A 2 -30.90 11.10 57.53
C ALA A 2 -29.87 10.29 56.70
N LYS A 3 -28.58 10.31 57.06
CA LYS A 3 -27.53 9.58 56.35
C LYS A 3 -27.72 8.05 56.33
N SER A 4 -28.34 7.50 57.38
CA SER A 4 -28.63 6.06 57.49
C SER A 4 -29.88 5.64 56.71
N ASP A 5 -30.89 6.52 56.58
CA ASP A 5 -32.11 6.22 55.81
C ASP A 5 -31.83 6.31 54.29
N GLU A 6 -30.91 7.19 53.87
CA GLU A 6 -30.48 7.33 52.48
C GLU A 6 -29.63 6.15 52.00
N GLU A 7 -28.66 5.71 52.81
CA GLU A 7 -27.89 4.47 52.57
C GLU A 7 -28.82 3.23 52.53
N LEU A 8 -29.83 3.18 53.41
CA LEU A 8 -30.81 2.10 53.42
C LEU A 8 -31.73 2.13 52.19
N ARG A 9 -32.11 3.33 51.74
CA ARG A 9 -32.91 3.53 50.54
C ARG A 9 -32.15 3.06 49.30
N ALA A 10 -30.89 3.47 49.13
CA ALA A 10 -30.03 3.02 48.03
C ALA A 10 -29.94 1.48 47.99
N LYS A 11 -29.68 0.85 49.14
CA LYS A 11 -29.64 -0.62 49.25
C LYS A 11 -30.97 -1.30 48.87
N ILE A 12 -32.10 -0.67 49.20
CA ILE A 12 -33.43 -1.17 48.81
C ILE A 12 -33.64 -1.05 47.31
N LEU A 13 -33.21 0.06 46.69
CA LEU A 13 -33.33 0.28 45.26
C LEU A 13 -32.44 -0.67 44.45
N ASP A 14 -31.20 -0.92 44.88
CA ASP A 14 -30.31 -1.91 44.26
C ASP A 14 -30.93 -3.31 44.28
N ALA A 15 -31.40 -3.75 45.45
CA ALA A 15 -32.05 -5.05 45.61
C ALA A 15 -33.35 -5.15 44.79
N ALA A 16 -34.11 -4.05 44.69
CA ALA A 16 -35.31 -3.99 43.88
C ALA A 16 -34.98 -4.05 42.38
N ALA A 17 -33.95 -3.36 41.92
CA ALA A 17 -33.52 -3.37 40.52
C ALA A 17 -33.15 -4.78 40.06
N THR A 18 -32.35 -5.53 40.85
CA THR A 18 -32.02 -6.92 40.54
C THR A 18 -33.26 -7.80 40.46
N LEU A 19 -34.16 -7.72 41.44
CA LEU A 19 -35.35 -8.56 41.48
C LEU A 19 -36.35 -8.21 40.38
N PHE A 20 -36.52 -6.93 40.06
CA PHE A 20 -37.34 -6.52 38.93
C PHE A 20 -36.77 -7.05 37.62
N ALA A 21 -35.44 -7.04 37.43
CA ALA A 21 -34.83 -7.55 36.20
C ALA A 21 -35.01 -9.07 36.06
N GLU A 22 -34.98 -9.81 37.18
CA GLU A 22 -35.10 -11.28 37.20
C GLU A 22 -36.55 -11.77 37.12
N TYR A 23 -37.47 -11.13 37.84
CA TYR A 23 -38.86 -11.60 38.00
C TYR A 23 -39.90 -10.69 37.32
N GLY A 24 -39.47 -9.61 36.67
CA GLY A 24 -40.34 -8.56 36.14
C GLY A 24 -41.09 -7.80 37.24
N PHE A 25 -41.82 -6.75 36.87
CA PHE A 25 -42.65 -6.01 37.82
C PHE A 25 -43.72 -6.88 38.50
N SER A 26 -44.40 -7.73 37.72
CA SER A 26 -45.53 -8.52 38.21
C SER A 26 -45.08 -9.62 39.16
N GLY A 27 -43.93 -10.26 38.89
CA GLY A 27 -43.35 -11.30 39.75
C GLY A 27 -42.70 -10.75 41.00
N THR A 28 -42.20 -9.51 40.98
CA THR A 28 -41.54 -8.89 42.13
C THR A 28 -42.54 -8.46 43.21
N LYS A 29 -42.30 -8.89 44.46
CA LYS A 29 -43.11 -8.56 45.64
C LYS A 29 -42.25 -7.82 46.66
N VAL A 30 -42.86 -6.85 47.37
CA VAL A 30 -42.17 -5.99 48.36
C VAL A 30 -41.45 -6.80 49.45
N ASN A 31 -41.99 -7.97 49.84
CA ASN A 31 -41.35 -8.84 50.82
C ASN A 31 -40.07 -9.53 50.29
N MET A 32 -39.97 -9.78 48.99
CA MET A 32 -38.76 -10.31 48.36
C MET A 32 -37.65 -9.25 48.37
N VAL A 33 -38.00 -8.01 48.02
CA VAL A 33 -37.08 -6.86 48.10
C VAL A 33 -36.61 -6.62 49.53
N ALA A 34 -37.54 -6.64 50.50
CA ALA A 34 -37.20 -6.49 51.91
C ALA A 34 -36.22 -7.57 52.38
N LYS A 35 -36.45 -8.83 52.00
CA LYS A 35 -35.56 -9.95 52.31
C LYS A 35 -34.18 -9.77 51.67
N ALA A 36 -34.12 -9.39 50.39
CA ALA A 36 -32.87 -9.18 49.68
C ALA A 36 -32.04 -8.00 50.23
N ALA A 37 -32.69 -6.90 50.59
CA ALA A 37 -32.04 -5.73 51.19
C ALA A 37 -31.70 -5.91 52.69
N GLY A 38 -32.19 -6.98 53.33
CA GLY A 38 -31.99 -7.25 54.76
C GLY A 38 -32.77 -6.31 55.69
N VAL A 39 -33.95 -5.86 55.24
CA VAL A 39 -34.82 -4.91 55.97
C VAL A 39 -36.24 -5.46 56.13
N SER A 40 -37.08 -4.80 56.94
CA SER A 40 -38.49 -5.20 57.04
C SER A 40 -39.32 -4.68 55.87
N SER A 41 -40.40 -5.39 55.50
CA SER A 41 -41.36 -4.91 54.48
C SER A 41 -41.99 -3.55 54.84
N ALA A 42 -42.12 -3.25 56.14
CA ALA A 42 -42.58 -1.95 56.61
C ALA A 42 -41.54 -0.85 56.34
N THR A 43 -40.25 -1.17 56.47
CA THR A 43 -39.15 -0.27 56.14
C THR A 43 -39.10 0.06 54.65
N VAL A 44 -39.28 -0.93 53.77
CA VAL A 44 -39.38 -0.69 52.32
C VAL A 44 -40.56 0.24 52.01
N ARG A 45 -41.76 -0.06 52.52
CA ARG A 45 -42.94 0.78 52.29
C ARG A 45 -42.80 2.21 52.82
N ARG A 46 -42.09 2.39 53.94
CA ARG A 46 -41.83 3.71 54.52
C ARG A 46 -40.89 4.54 53.64
N LEU A 47 -39.87 3.93 53.05
CA LEU A 47 -38.80 4.63 52.33
C LEU A 47 -39.07 4.79 50.82
N THR A 48 -39.79 3.85 50.20
CA THR A 48 -40.01 3.84 48.74
C THR A 48 -41.47 3.71 48.35
N GLY A 49 -42.38 3.51 49.31
CA GLY A 49 -43.81 3.33 49.03
C GLY A 49 -44.23 1.93 48.58
N LYS A 50 -45.33 1.83 47.85
CA LYS A 50 -45.87 0.56 47.32
C LYS A 50 -45.05 0.08 46.11
N ARG A 51 -45.37 -1.10 45.56
CA ARG A 51 -44.61 -1.69 44.44
C ARG A 51 -44.46 -0.75 43.23
N ALA A 52 -45.51 -0.01 42.88
CA ALA A 52 -45.47 0.97 41.79
C ALA A 52 -44.48 2.11 42.10
N GLU A 53 -44.60 2.73 43.27
CA GLU A 53 -43.71 3.80 43.75
C GLU A 53 -42.25 3.31 43.93
N LEU A 54 -42.05 2.06 44.34
CA LEU A 54 -40.74 1.43 44.39
C LEU A 54 -40.14 1.24 42.99
N PHE A 55 -40.95 0.83 42.01
CA PHE A 55 -40.49 0.70 40.63
C PHE A 55 -40.17 2.07 40.02
N GLU A 56 -41.05 3.07 40.22
CA GLU A 56 -40.79 4.47 39.83
C GLU A 56 -39.47 4.97 40.43
N ALA A 57 -39.24 4.71 41.73
CA ALA A 57 -38.01 5.10 42.41
C ALA A 57 -36.78 4.38 41.85
N VAL A 58 -36.88 3.09 41.49
CA VAL A 58 -35.80 2.35 40.82
C VAL A 58 -35.48 2.94 39.45
N MET A 59 -36.50 3.28 38.66
CA MET A 59 -36.29 3.87 37.33
C MET A 59 -35.73 5.29 37.38
N ALA A 60 -36.08 6.07 38.40
CA ALA A 60 -35.56 7.41 38.62
C ALA A 60 -34.09 7.42 39.10
N ASP A 61 -33.66 6.41 39.86
CA ASP A 61 -32.32 6.29 40.44
C ASP A 61 -31.29 5.69 39.46
N ARG A 62 -31.77 5.10 38.36
CA ARG A 62 -30.91 4.36 37.43
C ARG A 62 -30.07 5.28 36.53
N VAL A 63 -28.80 4.93 36.42
CA VAL A 63 -27.82 5.59 35.54
C VAL A 63 -28.16 5.32 34.06
N SER A 64 -27.78 6.26 33.19
CA SER A 64 -27.98 6.14 31.75
C SER A 64 -27.11 5.03 31.15
N SER A 65 -27.48 4.51 29.97
CA SER A 65 -26.66 3.52 29.28
C SER A 65 -25.33 4.12 28.80
N SER A 66 -24.31 3.28 28.62
CA SER A 66 -22.99 3.69 28.12
C SER A 66 -23.05 4.40 26.76
N ALA A 67 -23.93 3.94 25.85
CA ALA A 67 -24.19 4.63 24.59
C ALA A 67 -24.76 6.05 24.80
N ALA A 68 -25.67 6.24 25.78
CA ALA A 68 -26.22 7.55 26.11
C ALA A 68 -25.20 8.45 26.83
N GLU A 69 -24.33 7.88 27.67
CA GLU A 69 -23.22 8.58 28.31
C GLU A 69 -22.18 9.06 27.29
N ARG A 70 -21.87 8.26 26.26
CA ARG A 70 -20.97 8.68 25.17
C ARG A 70 -21.51 9.91 24.43
N VAL A 71 -22.81 9.90 24.09
CA VAL A 71 -23.46 11.04 23.44
C VAL A 71 -23.46 12.26 24.37
N ALA A 72 -23.71 12.07 25.67
CA ALA A 72 -23.66 13.17 26.64
C ALA A 72 -22.24 13.78 26.76
N SER A 73 -21.22 12.93 26.88
CA SER A 73 -19.81 13.35 26.97
C SER A 73 -19.37 14.16 25.75
N ALA A 74 -19.77 13.73 24.54
CA ALA A 74 -19.44 14.46 23.32
C ALA A 74 -20.13 15.83 23.21
N VAL A 75 -21.31 15.99 23.85
CA VAL A 75 -21.98 17.30 23.92
C VAL A 75 -21.25 18.24 24.89
N GLU A 76 -20.69 17.71 25.98
CA GLU A 76 -19.92 18.48 26.95
C GLU A 76 -18.55 18.91 26.40
N ASP A 77 -17.89 18.05 25.60
CA ASP A 77 -16.61 18.35 24.95
C ASP A 77 -16.65 18.09 23.42
N PRO A 78 -17.13 19.06 22.62
CA PRO A 78 -17.31 18.89 21.17
C PRO A 78 -16.00 18.78 20.37
N GLY A 79 -14.86 19.12 20.98
CA GLY A 79 -13.56 19.11 20.29
C GLY A 79 -12.86 17.74 20.28
N ASP A 80 -13.32 16.81 21.13
CA ASP A 80 -12.67 15.52 21.33
C ASP A 80 -12.93 14.55 20.15
N ALA A 81 -14.14 14.56 19.59
CA ALA A 81 -14.51 13.66 18.50
C ALA A 81 -15.47 14.30 17.48
N PRO A 82 -15.33 14.00 16.18
CA PRO A 82 -16.31 14.40 15.18
C PRO A 82 -17.72 13.90 15.56
N PRO A 83 -18.75 14.74 15.57
CA PRO A 83 -20.10 14.35 16.01
C PRO A 83 -20.70 13.13 15.29
N ILE A 84 -20.40 12.96 14.00
CA ILE A 84 -20.84 11.78 13.23
C ILE A 84 -20.12 10.49 13.66
N ALA A 85 -18.85 10.58 14.09
CA ALA A 85 -18.09 9.44 14.61
C ALA A 85 -18.69 8.96 15.93
N VAL A 86 -19.10 9.89 16.80
CA VAL A 86 -19.83 9.60 18.05
C VAL A 86 -21.14 8.87 17.76
N MET A 87 -21.92 9.33 16.77
CA MET A 87 -23.17 8.66 16.37
C MET A 87 -22.93 7.24 15.84
N LEU A 88 -21.93 7.05 14.99
CA LEU A 88 -21.61 5.72 14.44
C LEU A 88 -21.16 4.76 15.54
N ALA A 89 -20.29 5.21 16.45
CA ALA A 89 -19.85 4.42 17.59
C ALA A 89 -21.02 4.05 18.53
N ALA A 90 -21.92 5.00 18.80
CA ALA A 90 -23.14 4.72 19.57
C ALA A 90 -24.04 3.70 18.85
N ALA A 91 -24.22 3.81 17.54
CA ALA A 91 -25.02 2.86 16.76
C ALA A 91 -24.40 1.44 16.72
N GLN A 92 -23.07 1.34 16.66
CA GLN A 92 -22.34 0.07 16.75
C GLN A 92 -22.55 -0.60 18.11
N GLU A 93 -22.40 0.15 19.20
CA GLU A 93 -22.62 -0.37 20.56
C GLU A 93 -24.07 -0.84 20.75
N VAL A 94 -25.04 -0.03 20.30
CA VAL A 94 -26.46 -0.36 20.35
C VAL A 94 -26.77 -1.68 19.65
N PHE A 95 -26.07 -2.00 18.55
CA PHE A 95 -26.26 -3.26 17.84
C PHE A 95 -25.47 -4.42 18.47
N ALA A 96 -24.25 -4.17 18.93
CA ALA A 96 -23.39 -5.18 19.55
C ALA A 96 -23.97 -5.69 20.88
N SER A 97 -24.58 -4.80 21.66
CA SER A 97 -25.16 -5.11 22.96
C SER A 97 -26.44 -4.32 23.19
N PRO A 98 -27.55 -4.68 22.50
CA PRO A 98 -28.80 -3.94 22.59
C PRO A 98 -29.35 -3.84 24.02
N ALA A 99 -29.21 -4.92 24.79
CA ALA A 99 -29.64 -4.98 26.20
C ALA A 99 -28.81 -4.08 27.14
N ALA A 100 -27.61 -3.66 26.74
CA ALA A 100 -26.81 -2.67 27.47
C ALA A 100 -27.24 -1.24 27.16
N SER A 101 -27.83 -1.01 25.98
CA SER A 101 -28.35 0.29 25.54
C SER A 101 -29.77 0.57 26.04
N TRP A 102 -30.60 -0.47 26.07
CA TRP A 102 -31.93 -0.50 26.66
C TRP A 102 -32.10 -1.79 27.44
N ASP A 103 -32.05 -1.71 28.75
CA ASP A 103 -32.24 -2.90 29.57
C ASP A 103 -33.73 -3.31 29.66
N ILE A 104 -33.96 -4.53 30.14
CA ILE A 104 -35.30 -5.11 30.23
C ILE A 104 -36.28 -4.29 31.08
N LEU A 105 -35.80 -3.56 32.08
CA LEU A 105 -36.64 -2.72 32.92
C LEU A 105 -37.00 -1.42 32.21
N GLU A 106 -36.10 -0.83 31.43
CA GLU A 106 -36.42 0.31 30.57
C GLU A 106 -37.49 -0.07 29.56
N LEU A 107 -37.36 -1.20 28.89
CA LEU A 107 -38.37 -1.70 27.96
C LEU A 107 -39.71 -2.00 28.68
N GLU A 108 -39.67 -2.60 29.86
CA GLU A 108 -40.86 -2.81 30.68
C GLU A 108 -41.49 -1.48 31.11
N ALA A 109 -40.69 -0.48 31.49
CA ALA A 109 -41.20 0.83 31.89
C ALA A 109 -41.87 1.57 30.72
N LEU A 110 -41.29 1.52 29.52
CA LEU A 110 -41.88 2.07 28.30
C LEU A 110 -43.24 1.46 28.00
N THR A 111 -43.36 0.13 28.05
CA THR A 111 -44.65 -0.54 27.80
C THR A 111 -45.71 -0.17 28.85
N ARG A 112 -45.31 0.02 30.10
CA ARG A 112 -46.21 0.38 31.20
C ARG A 112 -46.58 1.86 31.23
N ALA A 113 -45.72 2.75 30.74
CA ALA A 113 -45.99 4.19 30.65
C ALA A 113 -47.27 4.50 29.85
N HIS A 114 -47.68 3.61 28.94
CA HIS A 114 -48.96 3.72 28.23
C HIS A 114 -50.20 3.55 29.14
N ILE A 115 -50.04 3.00 30.34
CA ILE A 115 -51.13 2.64 31.25
C ILE A 115 -50.99 3.37 32.60
N ASP A 116 -49.76 3.70 33.03
CA ASP A 116 -49.46 4.37 34.29
C ASP A 116 -48.96 5.81 34.08
N PRO A 117 -49.77 6.85 34.37
CA PRO A 117 -49.38 8.25 34.18
C PRO A 117 -48.14 8.68 34.97
N ARG A 118 -47.91 8.11 36.16
CA ARG A 118 -46.74 8.50 36.98
C ARG A 118 -45.45 8.00 36.36
N LEU A 119 -45.47 6.77 35.85
CA LEU A 119 -44.35 6.19 35.13
C LEU A 119 -44.14 6.86 33.77
N CYS A 120 -45.22 7.31 33.12
CA CYS A 120 -45.15 8.14 31.92
C CYS A 120 -44.33 9.41 32.16
N ASP A 121 -44.56 10.12 33.26
CA ASP A 121 -43.79 11.32 33.60
C ASP A 121 -42.29 11.02 33.83
N VAL A 122 -41.98 9.92 34.52
CA VAL A 122 -40.59 9.47 34.77
C VAL A 122 -39.89 9.11 33.46
N GLU A 123 -40.52 8.30 32.62
CA GLU A 123 -39.95 7.89 31.33
C GLU A 123 -39.86 9.06 30.35
N ALA A 124 -40.82 9.99 30.34
CA ALA A 124 -40.75 11.20 29.54
C ALA A 124 -39.53 12.07 29.88
N GLN A 125 -39.18 12.19 31.17
CA GLN A 125 -37.96 12.91 31.58
C GLN A 125 -36.68 12.18 31.16
N ARG A 126 -36.66 10.84 31.24
CA ARG A 126 -35.49 10.03 30.86
C ARG A 126 -35.27 10.06 29.35
N ILE A 127 -36.32 9.82 28.57
CA ILE A 127 -36.28 9.92 27.11
C ILE A 127 -35.99 11.36 26.70
N GLY A 128 -36.55 12.36 27.39
CA GLY A 128 -36.26 13.78 27.16
C GLY A 128 -34.78 14.10 27.27
N ARG A 129 -34.07 13.61 28.28
CA ARG A 129 -32.62 13.77 28.39
C ARG A 129 -31.86 13.13 27.22
N ARG A 130 -32.22 11.90 26.83
CA ARG A 130 -31.62 11.24 25.65
C ARG A 130 -31.89 12.03 24.36
N TRP A 131 -33.11 12.55 24.23
CA TRP A 131 -33.55 13.37 23.11
C TRP A 131 -32.75 14.67 23.02
N ASP A 132 -32.59 15.40 24.13
CA ASP A 132 -31.88 16.68 24.16
C ASP A 132 -30.39 16.50 23.82
N ASN A 133 -29.75 15.46 24.36
CA ASN A 133 -28.36 15.14 24.03
C ASN A 133 -28.20 14.78 22.54
N ALA A 134 -29.08 13.93 22.01
CA ALA A 134 -29.07 13.55 20.60
C ALA A 134 -29.38 14.75 19.69
N MET A 135 -30.31 15.63 20.08
CA MET A 135 -30.63 16.86 19.36
C MET A 135 -29.42 17.80 19.31
N SER A 136 -28.71 17.97 20.43
CA SER A 136 -27.49 18.78 20.47
C SER A 136 -26.44 18.26 19.49
N LEU A 137 -26.19 16.94 19.50
CA LEU A 137 -25.25 16.31 18.58
C LEU A 137 -25.67 16.48 17.11
N VAL A 138 -26.95 16.24 16.79
CA VAL A 138 -27.49 16.42 15.43
C VAL A 138 -27.40 17.88 14.97
N SER A 139 -27.67 18.84 15.86
CA SER A 139 -27.50 20.26 15.57
C SER A 139 -26.04 20.64 15.32
N GLN A 140 -25.09 20.05 16.05
CA GLN A 140 -23.66 20.22 15.78
C GLN A 140 -23.27 19.65 14.41
N ILE A 141 -23.72 18.44 14.06
CA ILE A 141 -23.46 17.86 12.73
C ILE A 141 -24.00 18.78 11.63
N ARG A 142 -25.21 19.33 11.81
CA ARG A 142 -25.79 20.27 10.85
C ARG A 142 -25.00 21.56 10.75
N ALA A 143 -24.59 22.15 11.87
CA ALA A 143 -23.79 23.37 11.89
C ALA A 143 -22.47 23.20 11.12
N ASN A 144 -21.90 21.99 11.19
CA ASN A 144 -20.66 21.62 10.50
C ASN A 144 -20.91 21.18 9.04
N GLY A 145 -22.13 21.36 8.51
CA GLY A 145 -22.47 20.99 7.14
C GLY A 145 -22.49 19.48 6.89
N GLY A 146 -22.72 18.65 7.91
CA GLY A 146 -22.80 17.20 7.79
C GLY A 146 -24.22 16.65 7.57
N LEU A 147 -25.26 17.49 7.58
CA LEU A 147 -26.65 17.09 7.32
C LEU A 147 -27.33 17.93 6.24
N ASP A 148 -28.09 17.26 5.37
CA ASP A 148 -28.91 17.87 4.32
C ASP A 148 -29.94 18.81 4.95
N ALA A 149 -30.06 20.03 4.40
CA ALA A 149 -30.96 21.08 4.88
C ALA A 149 -32.45 20.72 4.80
N GLY A 150 -32.83 19.82 3.89
CA GLY A 150 -34.19 19.31 3.71
C GLY A 150 -34.59 18.22 4.71
N VAL A 151 -33.65 17.67 5.48
CA VAL A 151 -33.93 16.61 6.46
C VAL A 151 -34.15 17.23 7.85
N SER A 152 -35.20 16.79 8.55
CA SER A 152 -35.54 17.31 9.89
C SER A 152 -34.69 16.67 10.99
N ASP A 153 -34.06 17.49 11.84
CA ASP A 153 -33.29 17.04 13.01
C ASP A 153 -34.12 16.15 13.95
N ARG A 154 -35.36 16.56 14.19
CA ARG A 154 -36.29 15.79 15.05
C ARG A 154 -36.61 14.43 14.44
N ALA A 155 -36.71 14.34 13.11
CA ALA A 155 -36.96 13.06 12.46
C ALA A 155 -35.75 12.12 12.59
N ILE A 156 -34.52 12.65 12.48
CA ILE A 156 -33.29 11.89 12.68
C ILE A 156 -33.21 11.36 14.11
N VAL A 157 -33.42 12.20 15.12
CA VAL A 157 -33.38 11.80 16.53
C VAL A 157 -34.46 10.78 16.86
N GLN A 158 -35.69 11.00 16.38
CA GLN A 158 -36.78 10.04 16.55
C GLN A 158 -36.45 8.67 15.93
N LEU A 159 -35.88 8.67 14.71
CA LEU A 159 -35.47 7.44 14.03
C LEU A 159 -34.39 6.69 14.84
N ALA A 160 -33.36 7.40 15.31
CA ALA A 160 -32.28 6.82 16.10
C ALA A 160 -32.78 6.17 17.40
N ILE A 161 -33.62 6.89 18.15
CA ILE A 161 -34.22 6.37 19.39
C ILE A 161 -35.12 5.16 19.11
N ALA A 162 -36.02 5.26 18.12
CA ALA A 162 -36.93 4.17 17.77
C ALA A 162 -36.19 2.91 17.31
N MET A 163 -35.14 3.07 16.50
CA MET A 163 -34.30 1.97 16.04
C MET A 163 -33.56 1.31 17.20
N SER A 164 -32.94 2.10 18.09
CA SER A 164 -32.21 1.56 19.24
C SER A 164 -33.10 0.77 20.20
N ALA A 165 -34.28 1.30 20.54
CA ALA A 165 -35.25 0.60 21.39
C ALA A 165 -35.82 -0.64 20.70
N GLY A 166 -36.10 -0.55 19.39
CA GLY A 166 -36.58 -1.67 18.59
C GLY A 166 -35.58 -2.82 18.49
N LEU A 167 -34.29 -2.51 18.32
CA LEU A 167 -33.22 -3.52 18.33
C LEU A 167 -33.18 -4.26 19.67
N ALA A 168 -33.21 -3.52 20.79
CA ALA A 168 -33.21 -4.14 22.11
C ALA A 168 -34.46 -4.99 22.40
N LEU A 169 -35.63 -4.54 21.93
CA LEU A 169 -36.87 -5.29 22.07
C LEU A 169 -36.87 -6.60 21.26
N LEU A 170 -36.27 -6.59 20.07
CA LEU A 170 -36.25 -7.74 19.17
C LEU A 170 -35.05 -8.66 19.40
N ASP A 171 -34.00 -8.20 20.07
CA ASP A 171 -32.75 -8.94 20.30
C ASP A 171 -32.94 -10.36 20.87
N PRO A 172 -33.84 -10.60 21.86
CA PRO A 172 -34.02 -11.93 22.45
C PRO A 172 -34.85 -12.90 21.60
N VAL A 173 -35.56 -12.39 20.57
CA VAL A 173 -36.50 -13.18 19.75
C VAL A 173 -36.03 -13.39 18.31
N LEU A 174 -34.99 -12.67 17.89
CA LEU A 174 -34.40 -12.80 16.56
C LEU A 174 -33.19 -13.75 16.57
N ASP A 175 -33.39 -14.95 16.03
CA ASP A 175 -32.33 -15.96 15.92
C ASP A 175 -31.37 -15.73 14.73
N ARG A 176 -31.77 -14.93 13.73
CA ARG A 176 -30.99 -14.66 12.51
C ARG A 176 -30.58 -13.19 12.45
N LYS A 177 -29.52 -12.84 13.15
CA LYS A 177 -28.95 -11.49 13.13
C LYS A 177 -27.98 -11.35 11.95
N PRO A 178 -27.95 -10.19 11.27
CA PRO A 178 -26.93 -9.92 10.26
C PRO A 178 -25.53 -9.86 10.90
N SER A 179 -24.48 -9.94 10.09
CA SER A 179 -23.13 -9.69 10.59
C SER A 179 -22.98 -8.23 11.03
N MET A 180 -22.04 -7.95 11.94
CA MET A 180 -21.72 -6.58 12.35
C MET A 180 -21.33 -5.71 11.14
N ALA A 181 -20.57 -6.27 10.20
CA ALA A 181 -20.18 -5.58 8.97
C ALA A 181 -21.39 -5.20 8.09
N ASP A 182 -22.36 -6.12 7.92
CA ASP A 182 -23.58 -5.85 7.13
C ASP A 182 -24.43 -4.75 7.79
N TRP A 183 -24.57 -4.81 9.12
CA TRP A 183 -25.30 -3.81 9.89
C TRP A 183 -24.64 -2.43 9.77
N ILE A 184 -23.33 -2.38 9.99
CA ILE A 184 -22.52 -1.19 9.86
C ILE A 184 -22.67 -0.58 8.44
N GLY A 185 -22.59 -1.40 7.40
CA GLY A 185 -22.78 -0.96 6.02
C GLY A 185 -24.16 -0.35 5.76
N LEU A 186 -25.23 -0.92 6.34
CA LEU A 186 -26.58 -0.37 6.23
C LEU A 186 -26.71 0.99 6.92
N ILE A 187 -26.28 1.10 8.18
CA ILE A 187 -26.37 2.36 8.94
C ILE A 187 -25.58 3.47 8.27
N ALA A 188 -24.40 3.15 7.76
CA ALA A 188 -23.58 4.14 7.10
C ALA A 188 -24.20 4.60 5.76
N ARG A 189 -24.92 3.72 5.03
CA ARG A 189 -25.73 4.13 3.85
C ARG A 189 -26.91 5.04 4.23
N VAL A 190 -27.58 4.76 5.35
CA VAL A 190 -28.64 5.64 5.88
C VAL A 190 -28.06 7.01 6.24
N GLY A 191 -26.88 7.05 6.87
CA GLY A 191 -26.16 8.27 7.19
C GLY A 191 -25.80 9.10 5.95
N GLN A 192 -25.33 8.45 4.88
CA GLN A 192 -25.08 9.15 3.60
C GLN A 192 -26.35 9.76 3.01
N ALA A 193 -27.49 9.08 3.09
CA ALA A 193 -28.74 9.57 2.51
C ALA A 193 -29.27 10.86 3.18
N ILE A 194 -28.76 11.18 4.38
CA ILE A 194 -29.12 12.40 5.13
C ILE A 194 -27.98 13.44 5.16
N SER A 195 -26.86 13.17 4.49
CA SER A 195 -25.71 14.08 4.39
C SER A 195 -25.80 14.96 3.13
N PRO A 196 -25.28 16.20 3.13
CA PRO A 196 -25.31 17.09 1.97
C PRO A 196 -24.23 16.70 0.94
N ASP A 197 -24.40 17.18 -0.29
CA ASP A 197 -23.48 16.88 -1.40
C ASP A 197 -22.09 17.55 -1.23
N ASP A 198 -22.05 18.74 -0.62
CA ASP A 198 -20.83 19.51 -0.35
C ASP A 198 -20.61 19.68 1.16
N MET A 199 -19.51 19.13 1.67
CA MET A 199 -19.15 19.15 3.09
C MET A 199 -18.04 20.15 3.38
N ILE A 200 -18.13 20.87 4.52
CA ILE A 200 -17.10 21.81 4.98
C ILE A 200 -16.28 21.12 6.08
N LEU A 201 -14.96 21.03 5.90
CA LEU A 201 -14.04 20.43 6.88
C LEU A 201 -13.55 21.49 7.88
N GLU A 202 -13.64 21.21 9.18
CA GLU A 202 -13.06 22.08 10.22
C GLU A 202 -11.60 21.71 10.55
N PRO A 203 -10.67 22.68 10.71
CA PRO A 203 -9.26 22.42 11.04
C PRO A 203 -8.98 21.96 12.48
N SER A 204 -9.98 22.01 13.37
CA SER A 204 -9.85 21.86 14.83
C SER A 204 -9.40 20.48 15.32
N TYR A 205 -9.46 19.45 14.47
CA TYR A 205 -8.99 18.10 14.79
C TYR A 205 -7.49 17.97 14.47
N GLU A 206 -6.64 18.40 15.41
CA GLU A 206 -5.18 18.52 15.22
C GLU A 206 -4.43 17.18 15.36
N ALA A 207 -4.83 16.29 16.26
CA ALA A 207 -4.18 14.99 16.45
C ALA A 207 -4.67 14.00 15.39
N ARG A 208 -3.79 13.62 14.46
CA ARG A 208 -4.13 12.74 13.34
C ARG A 208 -3.29 11.48 13.34
N GLU A 209 -3.96 10.34 13.38
CA GLU A 209 -3.35 9.02 13.35
C GLU A 209 -3.42 8.44 11.92
N PRO A 210 -2.36 7.76 11.44
CA PRO A 210 -2.33 7.15 10.13
C PRO A 210 -3.12 5.82 10.12
N TRP A 211 -3.88 5.60 9.04
CA TRP A 211 -4.66 4.41 8.81
C TRP A 211 -4.60 4.01 7.33
N ARG A 212 -4.81 2.72 7.06
CA ARG A 212 -4.98 2.17 5.72
C ARG A 212 -6.39 1.63 5.54
N LEU A 213 -6.97 1.91 4.39
CA LEU A 213 -8.30 1.45 4.01
C LEU A 213 -8.23 0.78 2.63
N ARG A 214 -8.68 -0.47 2.57
CA ARG A 214 -8.92 -1.18 1.31
C ARG A 214 -10.40 -1.50 1.17
N LEU A 215 -10.96 -1.31 -0.01
CA LEU A 215 -12.35 -1.67 -0.28
C LEU A 215 -12.61 -1.87 -1.77
N GLU A 216 -13.67 -2.61 -2.09
CA GLU A 216 -14.22 -2.68 -3.43
C GLU A 216 -15.29 -1.60 -3.63
N ILE A 217 -15.12 -0.76 -4.65
CA ILE A 217 -16.15 0.18 -5.10
C ILE A 217 -16.76 -0.29 -6.41
N THR A 218 -18.06 -0.09 -6.59
CA THR A 218 -18.74 -0.40 -7.86
C THR A 218 -18.20 0.47 -9.00
N GLU A 219 -18.03 -0.11 -10.18
CA GLU A 219 -17.56 0.61 -11.37
C GLU A 219 -18.69 1.45 -12.00
N GLN A 220 -19.04 2.55 -11.32
CA GLN A 220 -20.02 3.54 -11.78
C GLN A 220 -19.51 4.96 -11.55
N PRO A 221 -19.92 5.93 -12.38
CA PRO A 221 -19.63 7.33 -12.14
C PRO A 221 -20.07 7.75 -10.72
N GLY A 222 -19.15 8.37 -9.97
CA GLY A 222 -19.42 8.89 -8.63
C GLY A 222 -19.19 7.91 -7.47
N SER A 223 -18.84 6.65 -7.71
CA SER A 223 -18.53 5.70 -6.61
C SER A 223 -17.37 6.16 -5.73
N LEU A 224 -16.27 6.63 -6.32
CA LEU A 224 -15.15 7.19 -5.55
C LEU A 224 -15.56 8.48 -4.83
N ALA A 225 -16.37 9.34 -5.45
CA ALA A 225 -16.86 10.56 -4.80
C ALA A 225 -17.72 10.25 -3.57
N ARG A 226 -18.54 9.20 -3.63
CA ARG A 226 -19.33 8.70 -2.50
C ARG A 226 -18.42 8.28 -1.33
N LEU A 227 -17.33 7.57 -1.63
CA LEU A 227 -16.34 7.18 -0.62
C LEU A 227 -15.65 8.40 -0.01
N VAL A 228 -15.18 9.34 -0.85
CA VAL A 228 -14.53 10.57 -0.39
C VAL A 228 -15.45 11.36 0.53
N ARG A 229 -16.75 11.48 0.20
CA ARG A 229 -17.74 12.12 1.07
C ARG A 229 -17.92 11.41 2.41
N ALA A 230 -18.00 10.07 2.38
CA ALA A 230 -18.14 9.27 3.61
C ALA A 230 -16.94 9.50 4.55
N LEU A 231 -15.72 9.49 4.02
CA LEU A 231 -14.50 9.74 4.81
C LEU A 231 -14.42 11.20 5.26
N ALA A 232 -14.79 12.15 4.40
CA ALA A 232 -14.82 13.57 4.75
C ALA A 232 -15.74 13.86 5.96
N SER A 233 -16.86 13.14 6.10
CA SER A 233 -17.74 13.24 7.27
C SER A 233 -17.01 13.02 8.60
N LEU A 234 -16.01 12.14 8.59
CA LEU A 234 -15.18 11.80 9.75
C LEU A 234 -14.01 12.77 9.95
N HIS A 235 -13.90 13.84 9.15
CA HIS A 235 -12.72 14.72 9.09
C HIS A 235 -11.42 13.95 8.76
N VAL A 236 -11.55 12.86 8.00
CA VAL A 236 -10.43 12.07 7.51
C VAL A 236 -9.77 12.78 6.32
N TYR A 237 -8.45 12.79 6.33
CA TYR A 237 -7.64 13.31 5.24
C TYR A 237 -7.10 12.16 4.42
N ILE A 238 -7.40 12.17 3.13
CA ILE A 238 -6.85 11.18 2.20
C ILE A 238 -5.44 11.64 1.81
N VAL A 239 -4.46 10.80 2.12
CA VAL A 239 -3.04 11.05 1.84
C VAL A 239 -2.69 10.54 0.46
N ALA A 240 -3.07 9.30 0.15
CA ALA A 240 -2.83 8.68 -1.15
C ALA A 240 -3.99 7.75 -1.53
N VAL A 241 -4.24 7.62 -2.84
CA VAL A 241 -5.25 6.71 -3.39
C VAL A 241 -4.62 5.93 -4.53
N GLN A 242 -4.82 4.62 -4.51
CA GLN A 242 -4.35 3.71 -5.56
C GLN A 242 -5.44 2.70 -5.92
N ILE A 243 -5.49 2.33 -7.19
CA ILE A 243 -6.31 1.20 -7.64
C ILE A 243 -5.39 -0.02 -7.68
N VAL A 244 -5.68 -1.01 -6.83
CA VAL A 244 -4.85 -2.21 -6.66
C VAL A 244 -5.43 -3.44 -7.34
N GLY A 245 -6.73 -3.41 -7.67
CA GLY A 245 -7.44 -4.49 -8.33
C GLY A 245 -8.61 -3.99 -9.17
N HIS A 246 -9.05 -4.83 -10.11
CA HIS A 246 -10.27 -4.60 -10.87
C HIS A 246 -10.99 -5.93 -11.10
N GLY A 247 -12.32 -5.89 -10.99
CA GLY A 247 -13.22 -6.95 -11.44
C GLY A 247 -14.10 -6.46 -12.58
N ASP A 248 -15.13 -7.23 -12.91
CA ASP A 248 -16.06 -6.89 -14.00
C ASP A 248 -17.04 -5.76 -13.63
N ASP A 249 -17.40 -5.63 -12.35
CA ASP A 249 -18.34 -4.61 -11.85
C ASP A 249 -17.75 -3.75 -10.70
N PHE A 250 -16.48 -3.95 -10.36
CA PHE A 250 -15.85 -3.28 -9.23
C PHE A 250 -14.37 -2.96 -9.44
N ARG A 251 -13.86 -2.05 -8.61
CA ARG A 251 -12.43 -1.76 -8.47
C ARG A 251 -12.03 -1.86 -7.00
N THR A 252 -10.92 -2.53 -6.73
CA THR A 252 -10.31 -2.55 -5.40
C THR A 252 -9.47 -1.29 -5.26
N VAL A 253 -9.87 -0.42 -4.35
CA VAL A 253 -9.19 0.83 -4.04
C VAL A 253 -8.46 0.67 -2.72
N ASP A 254 -7.24 1.18 -2.69
CA ASP A 254 -6.38 1.23 -1.52
C ASP A 254 -6.09 2.69 -1.19
N ILE A 255 -6.31 3.09 0.05
CA ILE A 255 -6.28 4.47 0.53
C ILE A 255 -5.41 4.55 1.77
N ALA A 256 -4.38 5.40 1.70
CA ALA A 256 -3.70 5.88 2.89
C ALA A 256 -4.43 7.13 3.38
N LEU A 257 -4.76 7.18 4.65
CA LEU A 257 -5.49 8.28 5.24
C LEU A 257 -5.01 8.60 6.65
N THR A 258 -5.27 9.82 7.10
CA THR A 258 -5.09 10.19 8.50
C THR A 258 -6.42 10.62 9.09
N ALA A 259 -6.73 10.15 10.30
CA ALA A 259 -7.98 10.40 10.98
C ALA A 259 -7.75 11.05 12.35
N PRO A 260 -8.68 11.87 12.88
CA PRO A 260 -8.62 12.33 14.27
C PRO A 260 -8.48 11.14 15.25
N ALA A 261 -7.75 11.30 16.35
CA ALA A 261 -7.50 10.21 17.33
C ALA A 261 -8.78 9.55 17.89
N SER A 262 -9.89 10.28 17.92
CA SER A 262 -11.21 9.77 18.31
C SER A 262 -11.86 8.83 17.28
N VAL A 263 -11.40 8.87 16.03
CA VAL A 263 -11.95 8.08 14.93
C VAL A 263 -11.25 6.74 14.90
N THR A 264 -11.99 5.71 15.31
CA THR A 264 -11.48 4.34 15.44
C THR A 264 -11.54 3.57 14.11
N GLN A 265 -10.83 2.44 14.05
CA GLN A 265 -10.86 1.49 12.93
C GLN A 265 -12.28 1.13 12.50
N ASP A 266 -13.16 0.82 13.47
CA ASP A 266 -14.55 0.44 13.21
C ASP A 266 -15.38 1.57 12.60
N VAL A 267 -15.10 2.82 12.98
CA VAL A 267 -15.78 4.00 12.43
C VAL A 267 -15.33 4.24 10.98
N ILE A 268 -14.04 4.08 10.68
CA ILE A 268 -13.51 4.17 9.30
C ILE A 268 -14.11 3.06 8.44
N LEU A 269 -14.13 1.82 8.96
CA LEU A 269 -14.72 0.68 8.28
C LEU A 269 -16.20 0.93 7.97
N ALA A 270 -16.93 1.53 8.92
CA ALA A 270 -18.31 1.92 8.72
C ALA A 270 -18.50 2.91 7.58
N ALA A 271 -17.74 4.00 7.57
CA ALA A 271 -17.77 4.95 6.49
C ALA A 271 -17.43 4.30 5.14
N ALA A 272 -16.43 3.42 5.08
CA ALA A 272 -16.07 2.72 3.85
C ALA A 272 -17.20 1.83 3.29
N LEU A 273 -17.85 1.05 4.16
CA LEU A 273 -18.94 0.14 3.79
C LEU A 273 -20.21 0.87 3.30
N SER A 274 -20.36 2.16 3.62
CA SER A 274 -21.43 2.97 3.01
C SER A 274 -21.25 3.21 1.51
N ALA A 275 -20.00 3.23 1.05
CA ALA A 275 -19.67 3.55 -0.33
C ALA A 275 -19.29 2.31 -1.18
N GLY A 276 -18.89 1.21 -0.55
CA GLY A 276 -18.41 0.00 -1.21
C GLY A 276 -18.80 -1.30 -0.50
N ARG A 277 -18.02 -2.34 -0.73
CA ARG A 277 -18.13 -3.68 -0.13
C ARG A 277 -16.71 -4.25 0.11
N HIS A 278 -16.62 -5.37 0.83
CA HIS A 278 -15.35 -6.03 1.14
C HIS A 278 -14.27 -5.03 1.62
N ALA A 279 -14.63 -4.24 2.64
CA ALA A 279 -13.77 -3.21 3.18
C ALA A 279 -12.93 -3.75 4.35
N TYR A 280 -11.70 -3.27 4.43
CA TYR A 280 -10.69 -3.65 5.40
C TYR A 280 -9.98 -2.39 5.86
N VAL A 281 -9.79 -2.23 7.18
CA VAL A 281 -9.05 -1.11 7.74
C VAL A 281 -7.91 -1.69 8.57
N GLY A 282 -6.72 -1.16 8.41
CA GLY A 282 -5.52 -1.51 9.17
C GLY A 282 -4.80 -0.26 9.66
N GLU A 283 -3.85 -0.43 10.58
CA GLU A 283 -2.96 0.65 11.00
C GLU A 283 -2.14 1.15 9.79
N GLY A 284 -1.94 2.47 9.73
CA GLY A 284 -1.10 3.09 8.70
C GLY A 284 0.27 3.47 9.22
N SER A 285 1.14 3.87 8.31
CA SER A 285 2.46 4.43 8.59
C SER A 285 2.51 5.91 8.20
N PRO A 286 3.28 6.76 8.90
CA PRO A 286 3.62 8.10 8.42
C PRO A 286 4.24 8.10 7.01
N ASP A 287 4.90 7.00 6.63
CA ASP A 287 5.55 6.83 5.33
C ASP A 287 4.55 6.47 4.20
N ASP A 288 3.27 6.24 4.51
CA ASP A 288 2.24 5.95 3.49
C ASP A 288 1.97 7.15 2.56
N ALA A 289 2.49 8.32 2.91
CA ALA A 289 2.56 9.48 2.02
C ALA A 289 3.48 9.27 0.82
N LEU A 290 4.42 8.32 0.90
CA LEU A 290 5.27 7.94 -0.22
C LEU A 290 4.45 7.17 -1.25
N ASP A 291 4.42 7.70 -2.47
CA ASP A 291 3.76 7.03 -3.57
C ASP A 291 4.44 5.70 -3.91
N LEU A 292 3.66 4.80 -4.53
CA LEU A 292 4.16 3.49 -4.95
C LEU A 292 5.41 3.57 -5.86
N PRO A 293 5.49 4.50 -6.83
CA PRO A 293 6.71 4.73 -7.60
C PRO A 293 7.96 4.98 -6.76
N THR A 294 7.87 5.82 -5.73
CA THR A 294 9.02 6.12 -4.85
C THR A 294 9.48 4.88 -4.10
N ARG A 295 8.55 4.13 -3.49
CA ARG A 295 8.87 2.87 -2.77
C ARG A 295 9.53 1.82 -3.66
N VAL A 296 9.08 1.70 -4.91
CA VAL A 296 9.72 0.80 -5.90
C VAL A 296 11.15 1.23 -6.19
N ILE A 297 11.41 2.53 -6.38
CA ILE A 297 12.73 3.06 -6.72
C ILE A 297 13.69 2.92 -5.52
N ASP A 298 13.23 3.21 -4.31
CA ASP A 298 14.04 3.08 -3.09
C ASP A 298 14.39 1.61 -2.83
N GLY A 299 13.40 0.72 -2.94
CA GLY A 299 13.63 -0.73 -2.85
C GLY A 299 14.60 -1.24 -3.91
N ALA A 300 14.45 -0.80 -5.16
CA ALA A 300 15.38 -1.14 -6.24
C ALA A 300 16.80 -0.61 -5.96
N THR A 301 16.93 0.63 -5.49
CA THR A 301 18.21 1.28 -5.19
C THR A 301 18.93 0.58 -4.04
N ALA A 302 18.20 0.19 -3.00
CA ALA A 302 18.76 -0.53 -1.87
C ALA A 302 19.31 -1.92 -2.30
N MET A 303 18.59 -2.63 -3.18
CA MET A 303 19.03 -3.93 -3.70
C MET A 303 20.29 -3.87 -4.58
N VAL A 304 20.61 -2.72 -5.19
CA VAL A 304 21.86 -2.58 -5.98
C VAL A 304 23.10 -2.81 -5.12
N LYS A 305 23.06 -2.38 -3.85
CA LYS A 305 24.19 -2.55 -2.93
C LYS A 305 24.12 -3.87 -2.16
N THR A 306 22.90 -4.31 -1.83
CA THR A 306 22.66 -5.49 -0.99
C THR A 306 21.50 -6.29 -1.56
N PRO A 307 21.70 -7.13 -2.59
CA PRO A 307 20.63 -7.90 -3.23
C PRO A 307 19.88 -8.83 -2.25
N GLU A 308 20.50 -9.21 -1.14
CA GLU A 308 19.94 -10.09 -0.11
C GLU A 308 18.71 -9.50 0.60
N ILE A 309 18.51 -8.17 0.54
CA ILE A 309 17.34 -7.51 1.14
C ILE A 309 16.07 -7.66 0.30
N ALA A 310 16.13 -8.29 -0.87
CA ALA A 310 14.99 -8.39 -1.79
C ALA A 310 13.70 -8.93 -1.15
N PRO A 311 13.71 -9.91 -0.22
CA PRO A 311 12.51 -10.33 0.49
C PRO A 311 11.89 -9.20 1.33
N LEU A 312 12.71 -8.40 2.01
CA LEU A 312 12.27 -7.26 2.82
C LEU A 312 11.73 -6.13 1.94
N ALA A 313 12.43 -5.80 0.85
CA ALA A 313 11.96 -4.78 -0.10
C ALA A 313 10.65 -5.20 -0.78
N ALA A 314 10.46 -6.51 -1.04
CA ALA A 314 9.21 -7.03 -1.56
C ALA A 314 8.08 -6.95 -0.51
N ALA A 315 8.38 -7.27 0.76
CA ALA A 315 7.44 -7.13 1.87
C ALA A 315 6.98 -5.68 2.03
N GLU A 316 7.91 -4.72 2.02
CA GLU A 316 7.62 -3.30 2.12
C GLU A 316 6.80 -2.78 0.93
N LEU A 317 7.12 -3.22 -0.29
CA LEU A 317 6.42 -2.83 -1.51
C LEU A 317 4.93 -3.24 -1.52
N VAL A 318 4.60 -4.36 -0.88
CA VAL A 318 3.22 -4.84 -0.76
C VAL A 318 2.64 -4.70 0.64
N GLU A 319 3.33 -3.98 1.52
CA GLU A 319 2.92 -3.70 2.90
C GLU A 319 2.55 -4.98 3.67
N ALA A 320 3.43 -5.99 3.61
CA ALA A 320 3.27 -7.23 4.36
C ALA A 320 3.71 -7.04 5.82
N ASP A 321 2.94 -7.62 6.74
CA ASP A 321 3.22 -7.56 8.19
C ASP A 321 4.37 -8.50 8.58
N ALA A 322 4.57 -9.57 7.81
CA ALA A 322 5.62 -10.55 8.06
C ALA A 322 6.22 -11.08 6.75
N VAL A 323 7.50 -11.45 6.84
CA VAL A 323 8.27 -12.08 5.76
C VAL A 323 9.02 -13.30 6.27
N GLU A 324 8.95 -14.39 5.52
CA GLU A 324 9.70 -15.63 5.76
C GLU A 324 10.36 -16.10 4.46
N VAL A 325 11.55 -16.70 4.56
CA VAL A 325 12.21 -17.37 3.42
C VAL A 325 12.26 -18.87 3.69
N ALA A 326 11.51 -19.62 2.89
CA ALA A 326 11.37 -21.07 3.04
C ALA A 326 11.92 -21.83 1.83
N SER A 327 12.03 -23.15 1.97
CA SER A 327 12.35 -24.05 0.86
C SER A 327 11.28 -23.99 -0.23
N ALA A 328 11.68 -23.98 -1.50
CA ALA A 328 10.74 -23.93 -2.62
C ALA A 328 9.87 -25.20 -2.75
N VAL A 329 10.26 -26.30 -2.11
CA VAL A 329 9.55 -27.60 -2.16
C VAL A 329 8.64 -27.85 -0.95
N GLU A 330 8.60 -26.95 0.03
CA GLU A 330 7.82 -27.11 1.26
C GLU A 330 6.60 -26.18 1.25
N GLY A 331 5.45 -26.67 1.72
CA GLY A 331 4.23 -25.89 1.99
C GLY A 331 3.37 -25.53 0.78
N GLU A 332 2.06 -25.79 0.87
CA GLU A 332 1.02 -25.19 0.03
C GLU A 332 0.12 -24.34 0.95
N ASP A 333 0.03 -23.05 0.66
CA ASP A 333 -0.87 -22.13 1.33
C ASP A 333 -1.39 -21.14 0.27
N ASP A 334 -2.65 -21.34 -0.12
CA ASP A 334 -3.35 -20.53 -1.11
C ASP A 334 -4.28 -19.50 -0.44
N SER A 335 -4.11 -19.27 0.87
CA SER A 335 -4.90 -18.29 1.60
C SER A 335 -4.67 -16.88 1.01
N PRO A 336 -5.72 -16.06 0.86
CA PRO A 336 -5.65 -14.79 0.14
C PRO A 336 -4.79 -13.72 0.85
N ASP A 337 -4.51 -13.92 2.13
CA ASP A 337 -3.64 -13.15 3.03
C ASP A 337 -2.17 -13.57 2.98
N VAL A 338 -1.82 -14.57 2.15
CA VAL A 338 -0.46 -15.08 1.99
C VAL A 338 0.02 -14.97 0.54
N LEU A 339 1.21 -14.41 0.32
CA LEU A 339 1.91 -14.44 -0.96
C LEU A 339 3.15 -15.32 -0.87
N ARG A 340 3.13 -16.42 -1.63
CA ARG A 340 4.30 -17.26 -1.86
C ARG A 340 4.92 -16.93 -3.21
N LEU A 341 6.17 -16.46 -3.23
CA LEU A 341 6.85 -15.94 -4.41
C LEU A 341 8.22 -16.59 -4.61
N GLN A 342 8.57 -16.96 -5.84
CA GLN A 342 9.90 -17.44 -6.18
C GLN A 342 10.95 -16.34 -6.06
N TRP A 343 12.00 -16.61 -5.29
CA TRP A 343 13.16 -15.72 -5.16
C TRP A 343 14.41 -16.29 -5.84
N THR A 344 14.72 -17.55 -5.55
CA THR A 344 15.79 -18.33 -6.18
C THR A 344 15.22 -19.69 -6.56
N PRO A 345 15.88 -20.51 -7.40
CA PRO A 345 15.35 -21.84 -7.77
C PRO A 345 15.04 -22.75 -6.56
N GLU A 346 15.69 -22.53 -5.43
CA GLU A 346 15.57 -23.36 -4.22
C GLU A 346 14.77 -22.70 -3.09
N ARG A 347 14.44 -21.39 -3.19
CA ARG A 347 13.80 -20.63 -2.10
C ARG A 347 12.57 -19.83 -2.55
N HIS A 348 11.54 -19.86 -1.70
CA HIS A 348 10.38 -18.97 -1.76
C HIS A 348 10.48 -17.86 -0.70
N VAL A 349 10.00 -16.66 -1.03
CA VAL A 349 9.58 -15.66 -0.05
C VAL A 349 8.10 -15.87 0.24
N ILE A 350 7.75 -15.92 1.51
CA ILE A 350 6.38 -15.96 2.02
C ILE A 350 6.12 -14.61 2.66
N LEU A 351 5.11 -13.89 2.19
CA LEU A 351 4.66 -12.62 2.75
C LEU A 351 3.27 -12.83 3.32
N GLN A 352 3.01 -12.30 4.52
CA GLN A 352 1.72 -12.42 5.19
C GLN A 352 1.18 -11.04 5.56
N ARG A 353 -0.13 -10.86 5.44
CA ARG A 353 -0.81 -9.63 5.82
C ARG A 353 -2.16 -9.91 6.46
N SER A 354 -2.30 -9.48 7.70
CA SER A 354 -3.46 -9.76 8.55
C SER A 354 -4.66 -8.86 8.27
N TRP A 355 -4.43 -7.62 7.84
CA TRP A 355 -5.50 -6.63 7.72
C TRP A 355 -6.27 -6.70 6.41
N ALA A 356 -5.66 -7.14 5.30
CA ALA A 356 -6.33 -7.27 4.00
C ALA A 356 -5.69 -8.31 3.07
N PRO A 357 -6.48 -8.96 2.20
CA PRO A 357 -5.96 -9.92 1.22
C PRO A 357 -5.09 -9.25 0.15
N PHE A 358 -4.17 -10.01 -0.42
CA PHE A 358 -3.29 -9.57 -1.51
C PHE A 358 -3.97 -9.66 -2.87
N GLU A 359 -3.83 -8.58 -3.64
CA GLU A 359 -4.32 -8.47 -5.01
C GLU A 359 -3.32 -9.01 -6.03
N ARG A 360 -3.83 -9.38 -7.21
CA ARG A 360 -3.00 -9.90 -8.30
C ARG A 360 -1.90 -8.92 -8.71
N ALA A 361 -2.19 -7.62 -8.72
CA ALA A 361 -1.21 -6.60 -9.07
C ALA A 361 -0.08 -6.49 -8.05
N GLU A 362 -0.37 -6.68 -6.76
CA GLU A 362 0.64 -6.72 -5.68
C GLU A 362 1.57 -7.92 -5.88
N ARG A 363 1.01 -9.11 -6.14
CA ARG A 363 1.80 -10.31 -6.49
C ARG A 363 2.73 -10.07 -7.68
N THR A 364 2.20 -9.45 -8.74
CA THR A 364 3.00 -9.12 -9.94
C THR A 364 4.13 -8.15 -9.62
N ARG A 365 3.88 -7.11 -8.82
CA ARG A 365 4.91 -6.13 -8.41
C ARG A 365 5.99 -6.75 -7.55
N ALA A 366 5.63 -7.48 -6.49
CA ALA A 366 6.59 -8.17 -5.63
C ALA A 366 7.42 -9.21 -6.41
N SER A 367 6.78 -9.99 -7.29
CA SER A 367 7.48 -10.94 -8.17
C SER A 367 8.45 -10.22 -9.13
N ALA A 368 8.05 -9.06 -9.69
CA ALA A 368 8.93 -8.28 -10.55
C ALA A 368 10.15 -7.74 -9.79
N LEU A 369 9.97 -7.29 -8.54
CA LEU A 369 11.05 -6.83 -7.67
C LEU A 369 12.03 -7.98 -7.34
N LEU A 370 11.53 -9.17 -7.02
CA LEU A 370 12.38 -10.34 -6.78
C LEU A 370 13.16 -10.74 -8.04
N ARG A 371 12.53 -10.69 -9.23
CA ARG A 371 13.22 -10.92 -10.51
C ARG A 371 14.30 -9.87 -10.78
N LEU A 372 14.05 -8.60 -10.42
CA LEU A 372 15.05 -7.54 -10.48
C LEU A 372 16.25 -7.86 -9.58
N SER A 373 16.03 -8.38 -8.37
CA SER A 373 17.12 -8.82 -7.49
C SER A 373 17.98 -9.91 -8.11
N SER A 374 17.38 -10.90 -8.78
CA SER A 374 18.13 -11.95 -9.48
C SER A 374 18.94 -11.39 -10.65
N ALA A 375 18.39 -10.40 -11.36
CA ALA A 375 19.10 -9.71 -12.43
C ALA A 375 20.26 -8.85 -11.90
N ILE A 376 20.07 -8.16 -10.77
CA ILE A 376 21.13 -7.39 -10.09
C ILE A 376 22.21 -8.32 -9.53
N ALA A 377 21.84 -9.46 -8.95
CA ALA A 377 22.81 -10.44 -8.44
C ALA A 377 23.61 -11.09 -9.57
N ALA A 378 22.95 -11.46 -10.67
CA ALA A 378 23.62 -11.96 -11.88
C ALA A 378 24.54 -10.90 -12.52
N ALA A 379 24.12 -9.63 -12.45
CA ALA A 379 24.93 -8.49 -12.88
C ALA A 379 26.12 -8.23 -11.94
N SER A 380 25.91 -8.31 -10.62
CA SER A 380 26.96 -8.06 -9.62
C SER A 380 27.97 -9.20 -9.54
N ALA A 381 27.56 -10.43 -9.88
CA ALA A 381 28.45 -11.57 -10.09
C ALA A 381 29.27 -11.47 -11.39
N ASN A 382 29.01 -10.45 -12.21
CA ASN A 382 29.63 -10.24 -13.52
C ASN A 382 29.91 -8.75 -13.70
N GLU A 383 31.03 -8.24 -13.16
CA GLU A 383 31.46 -6.82 -13.19
C GLU A 383 31.24 -6.14 -14.56
N ASP A 384 31.27 -6.90 -15.66
CA ASP A 384 31.09 -6.44 -17.04
C ASP A 384 29.64 -6.06 -17.43
N SER A 385 28.64 -6.36 -16.59
CA SER A 385 27.21 -6.16 -16.90
C SER A 385 26.69 -4.74 -16.61
N LEU A 386 27.33 -4.02 -15.68
CA LEU A 386 27.04 -2.61 -15.35
C LEU A 386 27.81 -1.64 -16.26
N GLY A 387 28.79 -2.17 -16.99
CA GLY A 387 29.80 -1.37 -17.67
C GLY A 387 30.69 -0.61 -16.69
N TRP A 388 31.69 0.08 -17.24
CA TRP A 388 32.61 0.89 -16.46
C TRP A 388 32.83 2.25 -17.11
N VAL A 389 33.31 3.19 -16.31
CA VAL A 389 33.56 4.58 -16.71
C VAL A 389 35.00 4.75 -17.10
N GLU A 390 35.24 5.47 -18.19
CA GLU A 390 36.59 5.84 -18.63
C GLU A 390 36.65 7.35 -18.84
N SER A 391 37.74 7.98 -18.38
CA SER A 391 38.03 9.37 -18.68
C SER A 391 38.65 9.48 -20.08
N ILE A 392 38.21 10.50 -20.83
CA ILE A 392 38.71 10.84 -22.16
C ILE A 392 39.06 12.34 -22.24
N LYS A 393 39.73 12.76 -23.32
CA LYS A 393 39.94 14.19 -23.58
C LYS A 393 38.59 14.87 -23.83
N GLY A 394 38.17 15.70 -22.88
CA GLY A 394 36.93 16.48 -22.97
C GLY A 394 35.66 15.79 -22.46
N GLY A 395 35.78 14.81 -21.55
CA GLY A 395 34.62 14.25 -20.83
C GLY A 395 34.87 12.85 -20.26
N THR A 396 33.80 12.20 -19.81
CA THR A 396 33.77 10.78 -19.47
C THR A 396 32.92 9.98 -20.46
N ILE A 397 33.21 8.68 -20.59
CA ILE A 397 32.41 7.74 -21.39
C ILE A 397 32.07 6.51 -20.54
N TRP A 398 30.97 5.86 -20.90
CA TRP A 398 30.56 4.57 -20.32
C TRP A 398 30.73 3.46 -21.33
N ILE A 399 31.41 2.37 -20.99
CA ILE A 399 31.55 1.18 -21.85
C ILE A 399 30.81 0.03 -21.21
N ARG A 400 29.91 -0.63 -21.95
CA ARG A 400 29.15 -1.80 -21.46
C ARG A 400 28.88 -2.80 -22.57
N LEU A 401 28.46 -4.02 -22.19
CA LEU A 401 27.88 -4.98 -23.13
C LEU A 401 26.65 -4.37 -23.83
N ALA A 402 26.56 -4.60 -25.13
CA ALA A 402 25.40 -4.22 -25.93
C ALA A 402 24.21 -5.14 -25.64
N ARG A 403 23.01 -4.58 -25.74
CA ARG A 403 21.74 -5.27 -25.46
C ARG A 403 20.86 -5.28 -26.71
N PRO A 404 19.89 -6.21 -26.84
CA PRO A 404 18.96 -6.25 -27.97
C PRO A 404 18.26 -4.90 -28.22
N GLU A 405 17.87 -4.20 -27.15
CA GLU A 405 17.20 -2.90 -27.20
C GLU A 405 18.08 -1.75 -27.73
N ASP A 406 19.40 -1.93 -27.79
CA ASP A 406 20.32 -0.90 -28.32
C ASP A 406 20.28 -0.77 -29.84
N ALA A 407 19.57 -1.66 -30.55
CA ALA A 407 19.59 -1.74 -32.02
C ALA A 407 19.28 -0.40 -32.70
N ASP A 408 18.24 0.31 -32.25
CA ASP A 408 17.84 1.60 -32.82
C ASP A 408 18.87 2.70 -32.51
N ALA A 409 19.43 2.70 -31.29
CA ALA A 409 20.45 3.68 -30.89
C ALA A 409 21.79 3.45 -31.62
N VAL A 410 22.15 2.19 -31.87
CA VAL A 410 23.31 1.83 -32.70
C VAL A 410 23.08 2.22 -34.15
N ALA A 411 21.89 2.01 -34.70
CA ALA A 411 21.55 2.45 -36.06
C ALA A 411 21.68 3.98 -36.18
N ALA A 412 21.12 4.72 -35.23
CA ALA A 412 21.23 6.17 -35.19
C ALA A 412 22.68 6.67 -35.07
N MET A 413 23.57 5.93 -34.40
CA MET A 413 25.00 6.26 -34.33
C MET A 413 25.70 6.09 -35.69
N HIS A 414 25.35 5.04 -36.44
CA HIS A 414 25.86 4.85 -37.80
C HIS A 414 25.35 5.91 -38.77
N ASP A 415 24.10 6.36 -38.63
CA ASP A 415 23.55 7.46 -39.43
C ASP A 415 24.30 8.78 -39.22
N ARG A 416 24.78 9.03 -38.00
CA ARG A 416 25.61 10.20 -37.67
C ARG A 416 27.08 10.04 -38.08
N SER A 417 27.53 8.81 -38.33
CA SER A 417 28.92 8.51 -38.71
C SER A 417 29.16 8.76 -40.20
N SER A 418 30.32 9.32 -40.54
CA SER A 418 30.69 9.62 -41.91
C SER A 418 30.72 8.37 -42.80
N GLU A 419 30.50 8.53 -44.10
CA GLU A 419 30.64 7.43 -45.07
C GLU A 419 32.04 6.81 -45.01
N LYS A 420 33.07 7.62 -44.76
CA LYS A 420 34.45 7.15 -44.59
C LYS A 420 34.57 6.21 -43.39
N SER A 421 34.06 6.59 -42.22
CA SER A 421 34.12 5.78 -40.99
C SER A 421 33.34 4.46 -41.15
N ARG A 422 32.17 4.51 -41.81
CA ARG A 422 31.37 3.30 -42.13
C ARG A 422 32.08 2.38 -43.14
N TYR A 423 32.66 2.94 -44.20
CA TYR A 423 33.41 2.18 -45.19
C TYR A 423 34.65 1.52 -44.57
N GLN A 424 35.38 2.23 -43.72
CA GLN A 424 36.52 1.68 -43.00
C GLN A 424 36.15 0.53 -42.04
N ARG A 425 34.93 0.53 -41.50
CA ARG A 425 34.44 -0.52 -40.59
C ARG A 425 33.93 -1.77 -41.31
N TYR A 426 33.24 -1.58 -42.44
CA TYR A 426 32.47 -2.64 -43.10
C TYR A 426 32.97 -3.02 -44.48
N PHE A 427 33.97 -2.32 -45.03
CA PHE A 427 34.44 -2.46 -46.41
C PHE A 427 33.31 -2.31 -47.46
N SER A 428 32.19 -1.70 -47.06
CA SER A 428 30.97 -1.49 -47.83
C SER A 428 30.23 -0.28 -47.28
N ILE A 429 29.53 0.45 -48.15
CA ILE A 429 28.80 1.67 -47.81
C ILE A 429 27.32 1.37 -47.52
N THR A 430 26.76 0.34 -48.15
CA THR A 430 25.30 0.16 -48.29
C THR A 430 24.68 -0.94 -47.43
N ASP A 431 25.49 -1.80 -46.79
CA ASP A 431 25.04 -3.10 -46.28
C ASP A 431 25.27 -3.32 -44.77
N TRP A 432 25.08 -2.25 -43.99
CA TRP A 432 25.18 -2.28 -42.52
C TRP A 432 23.81 -2.31 -41.82
N HIS A 433 22.72 -1.92 -42.49
CA HIS A 433 21.35 -2.11 -41.98
C HIS A 433 20.87 -3.56 -42.20
N GLY A 434 20.25 -4.17 -41.18
CA GLY A 434 19.61 -5.50 -41.29
C GLY A 434 20.14 -6.56 -40.31
N THR A 435 20.23 -7.81 -40.78
CA THR A 435 20.59 -9.05 -40.03
C THR A 435 21.88 -9.01 -39.21
N LYS A 436 22.73 -7.98 -39.38
CA LYS A 436 23.95 -7.76 -38.59
C LYS A 436 23.67 -7.09 -37.22
N LEU A 437 22.65 -6.24 -37.10
CA LEU A 437 22.25 -5.61 -35.82
C LEU A 437 21.52 -6.59 -34.88
N TYR A 438 20.81 -7.58 -35.44
CA TYR A 438 20.21 -8.67 -34.66
C TYR A 438 21.23 -9.56 -33.94
N ARG A 439 22.54 -9.42 -34.19
CA ARG A 439 23.58 -10.15 -33.43
C ARG A 439 23.93 -9.49 -32.09
N LEU A 440 23.35 -8.33 -31.79
CA LEU A 440 23.42 -7.70 -30.46
C LEU A 440 22.74 -8.56 -29.38
N SER A 441 21.83 -9.46 -29.75
CA SER A 441 20.97 -10.23 -28.83
C SER A 441 21.58 -11.51 -28.25
N GLY A 442 22.90 -11.71 -28.38
CA GLY A 442 23.60 -12.87 -27.84
C GLY A 442 23.32 -14.18 -28.60
N GLY A 443 23.85 -15.30 -28.10
CA GLY A 443 23.67 -16.64 -28.69
C GLY A 443 24.81 -17.12 -29.62
N HIS A 444 25.91 -16.38 -29.71
CA HIS A 444 27.15 -16.79 -30.41
C HIS A 444 28.33 -16.72 -29.43
N ARG A 445 29.39 -17.48 -29.71
CA ARG A 445 30.68 -17.32 -29.01
C ARG A 445 31.22 -15.94 -29.41
N GLY A 446 31.54 -15.06 -28.44
CA GLY A 446 31.97 -13.68 -28.69
C GLY A 446 31.16 -12.63 -27.91
N ALA A 447 31.46 -11.34 -28.12
CA ALA A 447 30.82 -10.23 -27.41
C ALA A 447 30.74 -8.94 -28.25
N THR A 448 29.80 -8.08 -27.89
CA THR A 448 29.67 -6.73 -28.46
C THR A 448 29.62 -5.70 -27.34
N LEU A 449 30.42 -4.64 -27.46
CA LEU A 449 30.48 -3.52 -26.53
C LEU A 449 29.94 -2.25 -27.20
N VAL A 450 29.21 -1.44 -26.44
CA VAL A 450 28.80 -0.09 -26.83
C VAL A 450 29.49 0.94 -25.95
N VAL A 451 29.77 2.10 -26.53
CA VAL A 451 30.28 3.27 -25.82
C VAL A 451 29.19 4.34 -25.78
N MET A 452 28.90 4.84 -24.59
CA MET A 452 27.91 5.89 -24.36
C MET A 452 28.58 7.19 -23.93
N SER A 453 28.05 8.32 -24.40
CA SER A 453 28.41 9.65 -23.89
C SER A 453 27.69 9.98 -22.58
N GLU A 454 28.11 11.04 -21.89
CA GLU A 454 27.43 11.58 -20.70
C GLU A 454 25.95 11.93 -20.95
N ALA A 455 25.61 12.28 -22.19
CA ALA A 455 24.24 12.55 -22.60
C ALA A 455 23.41 11.28 -22.87
N GLY A 456 23.95 10.10 -22.59
CA GLY A 456 23.27 8.81 -22.75
C GLY A 456 23.16 8.32 -24.21
N LYS A 457 23.89 8.92 -25.15
CA LYS A 457 23.87 8.49 -26.57
C LYS A 457 24.95 7.45 -26.83
N ILE A 458 24.64 6.41 -27.62
CA ILE A 458 25.67 5.51 -28.15
C ILE A 458 26.50 6.26 -29.19
N ILE A 459 27.82 6.30 -28.98
CA ILE A 459 28.81 7.03 -29.79
C ILE A 459 29.91 6.10 -30.34
N GLY A 460 29.88 4.81 -29.99
CA GLY A 460 30.83 3.83 -30.48
C GLY A 460 30.33 2.40 -30.28
N LEU A 461 30.87 1.50 -31.10
CA LEU A 461 30.52 0.08 -31.12
C LEU A 461 31.79 -0.73 -31.38
N GLY A 462 31.98 -1.81 -30.62
CA GLY A 462 33.10 -2.74 -30.77
C GLY A 462 32.62 -4.19 -30.73
N ASN A 463 33.23 -5.04 -31.54
CA ASN A 463 32.92 -6.47 -31.61
C ASN A 463 34.20 -7.29 -31.41
N VAL A 464 34.04 -8.42 -30.72
CA VAL A 464 35.03 -9.50 -30.65
C VAL A 464 34.31 -10.80 -30.95
N PHE A 465 34.60 -11.41 -32.09
CA PHE A 465 33.94 -12.63 -32.55
C PHE A 465 34.95 -13.67 -33.04
N PRO A 466 34.68 -14.97 -32.90
CA PRO A 466 35.52 -16.02 -33.46
C PRO A 466 35.79 -15.76 -34.94
N ASP A 467 37.07 -15.82 -35.32
CA ASP A 467 37.45 -15.80 -36.72
C ASP A 467 37.12 -17.17 -37.34
N PRO A 468 36.22 -17.25 -38.34
CA PRO A 468 35.85 -18.52 -38.98
C PRO A 468 37.02 -19.19 -39.71
N SER A 469 38.05 -18.43 -40.09
CA SER A 469 39.19 -18.92 -40.86
C SER A 469 40.29 -19.58 -40.01
N GLU A 470 40.25 -19.39 -38.68
CA GLU A 470 41.35 -19.73 -37.75
C GLU A 470 40.89 -20.70 -36.64
N GLY A 471 40.04 -21.67 -36.99
CA GLY A 471 39.74 -22.84 -36.15
C GLY A 471 39.07 -22.56 -34.80
N GLY A 472 38.54 -21.35 -34.59
CA GLY A 472 37.82 -20.96 -33.38
C GLY A 472 38.68 -20.63 -32.15
N HIS A 473 40.01 -20.59 -32.27
CA HIS A 473 40.90 -20.15 -31.18
C HIS A 473 41.32 -18.68 -31.28
N ALA A 474 41.13 -18.07 -32.46
CA ALA A 474 41.33 -16.66 -32.72
C ALA A 474 39.99 -15.90 -32.72
N ALA A 475 40.02 -14.63 -32.31
CA ALA A 475 38.91 -13.71 -32.46
C ALA A 475 39.25 -12.52 -33.35
N GLU A 476 38.36 -12.19 -34.27
CA GLU A 476 38.39 -10.94 -35.01
C GLU A 476 37.86 -9.80 -34.14
N ILE A 477 38.64 -8.71 -34.04
CA ILE A 477 38.21 -7.46 -33.42
C ILE A 477 37.93 -6.42 -34.49
N ALA A 478 36.78 -5.75 -34.37
CA ALA A 478 36.49 -4.60 -35.19
C ALA A 478 35.57 -3.60 -34.47
N MET A 479 35.76 -2.31 -34.76
CA MET A 479 35.12 -1.23 -34.01
C MET A 479 34.92 0.03 -34.84
N ILE A 480 33.95 0.85 -34.44
CA ILE A 480 33.63 2.15 -35.02
C ILE A 480 33.37 3.15 -33.89
N VAL A 481 33.80 4.39 -34.10
CA VAL A 481 33.56 5.52 -33.20
C VAL A 481 33.06 6.69 -34.04
N GLU A 482 31.98 7.33 -33.60
CA GLU A 482 31.39 8.49 -34.25
C GLU A 482 32.43 9.61 -34.42
N ASP A 483 32.48 10.24 -35.60
CA ASP A 483 33.58 11.11 -36.02
C ASP A 483 33.87 12.25 -35.04
N GLU A 484 32.84 12.83 -34.41
CA GLU A 484 32.98 13.91 -33.43
C GLU A 484 33.77 13.50 -32.17
N TYR A 485 33.77 12.21 -31.83
CA TYR A 485 34.41 11.64 -30.64
C TYR A 485 35.78 10.99 -30.95
N GLN A 486 36.21 10.99 -32.21
CA GLN A 486 37.54 10.51 -32.59
C GLN A 486 38.64 11.46 -32.09
N GLY A 487 39.86 10.93 -31.91
CA GLY A 487 41.00 11.70 -31.38
C GLY A 487 40.93 12.06 -29.89
N ARG A 488 39.85 11.68 -29.19
CA ARG A 488 39.65 11.97 -27.76
C ARG A 488 40.09 10.84 -26.82
N GLY A 489 40.50 9.68 -27.35
CA GLY A 489 40.90 8.51 -26.58
C GLY A 489 39.83 7.40 -26.49
N VAL A 490 38.62 7.63 -27.03
CA VAL A 490 37.53 6.63 -27.06
C VAL A 490 37.97 5.33 -27.73
N GLY A 491 38.64 5.43 -28.89
CA GLY A 491 39.13 4.26 -29.62
C GLY A 491 40.13 3.42 -28.80
N THR A 492 41.03 4.08 -28.07
CA THR A 492 42.03 3.43 -27.20
C THR A 492 41.39 2.69 -26.03
N LYS A 493 40.37 3.29 -25.40
CA LYS A 493 39.64 2.64 -24.31
C LYS A 493 38.83 1.45 -24.81
N LEU A 494 38.12 1.62 -25.94
CA LEU A 494 37.31 0.56 -26.53
C LEU A 494 38.15 -0.61 -27.07
N ILE A 495 39.30 -0.38 -27.74
CA ILE A 495 40.14 -1.49 -28.20
C ILE A 495 40.71 -2.29 -27.02
N ARG A 496 41.12 -1.60 -25.94
CA ARG A 496 41.60 -2.25 -24.72
C ARG A 496 40.50 -3.08 -24.07
N ALA A 497 39.26 -2.56 -24.04
CA ALA A 497 38.10 -3.29 -23.56
C ALA A 497 37.85 -4.59 -24.35
N LEU A 498 37.92 -4.51 -25.69
CA LEU A 498 37.72 -5.68 -26.56
C LEU A 498 38.83 -6.72 -26.39
N LEU A 499 40.07 -6.30 -26.20
CA LEU A 499 41.20 -7.19 -25.92
C LEU A 499 41.01 -7.94 -24.60
N HIS A 500 40.63 -7.24 -23.52
CA HIS A 500 40.31 -7.89 -22.25
C HIS A 500 39.16 -8.89 -22.39
N MET A 501 38.09 -8.49 -23.10
CA MET A 501 36.95 -9.35 -23.34
C MET A 501 37.36 -10.61 -24.13
N ALA A 502 38.26 -10.48 -25.10
CA ALA A 502 38.77 -11.63 -25.85
C ALA A 502 39.53 -12.63 -24.97
N ALA A 503 40.39 -12.12 -24.07
CA ALA A 503 41.12 -12.97 -23.12
C ALA A 503 40.16 -13.65 -22.12
N ARG A 504 39.13 -12.95 -21.63
CA ARG A 504 38.09 -13.53 -20.77
C ARG A 504 37.26 -14.61 -21.47
N LEU A 505 37.03 -14.46 -22.77
CA LEU A 505 36.35 -15.45 -23.60
C LEU A 505 37.27 -16.60 -24.07
N GLU A 506 38.46 -16.71 -23.48
CA GLU A 506 39.46 -17.77 -23.72
C GLU A 506 39.95 -17.83 -25.18
N PHE A 507 39.94 -16.70 -25.89
CA PHE A 507 40.67 -16.60 -27.15
C PHE A 507 42.17 -16.49 -26.88
N THR A 508 42.96 -17.13 -27.74
CA THR A 508 44.43 -17.15 -27.62
C THR A 508 45.11 -16.24 -28.65
N GLU A 509 44.37 -15.83 -29.68
CA GLU A 509 44.85 -14.96 -30.75
C GLU A 509 43.79 -13.91 -31.09
N ILE A 510 44.25 -12.73 -31.52
CA ILE A 510 43.40 -11.67 -32.07
C ILE A 510 43.82 -11.39 -33.49
N VAL A 511 42.81 -11.22 -34.34
CA VAL A 511 42.94 -10.80 -35.73
C VAL A 511 42.23 -9.46 -35.91
N ALA A 512 42.80 -8.58 -36.73
CA ALA A 512 42.18 -7.35 -37.17
C ALA A 512 42.44 -7.15 -38.66
N THR A 513 41.36 -6.92 -39.42
CA THR A 513 41.41 -6.63 -40.86
C THR A 513 41.19 -5.14 -41.07
N VAL A 514 42.18 -4.44 -41.60
CA VAL A 514 42.18 -2.97 -41.66
C VAL A 514 42.59 -2.50 -43.05
N LEU A 515 41.88 -1.53 -43.64
CA LEU A 515 42.32 -0.89 -44.89
C LEU A 515 43.73 -0.30 -44.71
N ALA A 516 44.63 -0.50 -45.68
CA ALA A 516 46.00 0.00 -45.62
C ALA A 516 46.08 1.54 -45.44
N GLU A 517 45.05 2.26 -45.90
CA GLU A 517 44.94 3.71 -45.77
C GLU A 517 44.41 4.16 -44.39
N ASN A 518 43.87 3.25 -43.56
CA ASN A 518 43.37 3.57 -42.22
C ASN A 518 44.52 3.64 -41.20
N THR A 519 45.39 4.64 -41.41
CA THR A 519 46.56 4.92 -40.57
C THR A 519 46.20 5.10 -39.10
N GLY A 520 45.01 5.65 -38.80
CA GLY A 520 44.51 5.81 -37.43
C GLY A 520 44.30 4.48 -36.71
N MET A 521 43.59 3.53 -37.33
CA MET A 521 43.40 2.19 -36.75
C MET A 521 44.71 1.40 -36.67
N LEU A 522 45.57 1.49 -37.71
CA LEU A 522 46.89 0.84 -37.69
C LEU A 522 47.77 1.36 -36.54
N HIS A 523 47.74 2.66 -36.29
CA HIS A 523 48.43 3.26 -35.14
C HIS A 523 47.81 2.80 -33.82
N LEU A 524 46.47 2.76 -33.74
CA LEU A 524 45.74 2.32 -32.55
C LEU A 524 46.11 0.88 -32.17
N LEU A 525 46.08 -0.06 -33.12
CA LEU A 525 46.45 -1.46 -32.87
C LEU A 525 47.90 -1.56 -32.38
N ARG A 526 48.84 -0.88 -33.01
CA ARG A 526 50.26 -0.86 -32.59
C ARG A 526 50.46 -0.27 -31.19
N SER A 527 49.58 0.61 -30.73
CA SER A 527 49.63 1.21 -29.39
C SER A 527 49.13 0.29 -28.26
N THR A 528 48.56 -0.88 -28.58
CA THR A 528 48.01 -1.81 -27.59
C THR A 528 49.08 -2.54 -26.76
N GLY A 529 50.35 -2.50 -27.19
CA GLY A 529 51.45 -3.22 -26.55
C GLY A 529 51.56 -4.70 -26.94
N LEU A 530 50.67 -5.20 -27.82
CA LEU A 530 50.80 -6.54 -28.40
C LEU A 530 51.80 -6.57 -29.56
N GLU A 531 52.46 -7.71 -29.75
CA GLU A 531 53.31 -7.97 -30.91
C GLU A 531 52.44 -8.34 -32.12
N TRP A 532 52.14 -7.34 -32.95
CA TRP A 532 51.34 -7.53 -34.15
C TRP A 532 52.18 -7.95 -35.36
N ASN A 533 51.89 -9.13 -35.90
CA ASN A 533 52.34 -9.53 -37.23
C ASN A 533 51.36 -8.98 -38.27
N SER A 534 51.86 -8.25 -39.27
CA SER A 534 51.02 -7.66 -40.31
C SER A 534 51.41 -8.13 -41.71
N GLN A 535 50.44 -8.48 -42.53
CA GLN A 535 50.60 -8.77 -43.96
C GLN A 535 49.66 -7.89 -44.77
N ILE A 536 50.16 -7.34 -45.90
CA ILE A 536 49.36 -6.50 -46.78
C ILE A 536 49.00 -7.31 -48.03
N HIS A 537 47.70 -7.39 -48.34
CA HIS A 537 47.17 -8.04 -49.53
C HIS A 537 46.01 -7.21 -50.08
N ASP A 538 46.04 -6.88 -51.37
CA ASP A 538 44.99 -6.13 -52.08
C ASP A 538 44.51 -4.84 -51.37
N GLY A 539 45.44 -4.07 -50.80
CA GLY A 539 45.13 -2.82 -50.11
C GLY A 539 44.53 -3.00 -48.70
N ILE A 540 44.49 -4.23 -48.20
CA ILE A 540 44.05 -4.59 -46.85
C ILE A 540 45.26 -5.08 -46.05
N THR A 541 45.38 -4.59 -44.82
CA THR A 541 46.37 -5.05 -43.84
C THR A 541 45.70 -6.03 -42.89
N TYR A 542 46.13 -7.28 -42.94
CA TYR A 542 45.76 -8.33 -41.99
C TYR A 542 46.74 -8.31 -40.83
N MET A 543 46.26 -8.05 -39.62
CA MET A 543 47.08 -8.00 -38.41
C MET A 543 46.68 -9.12 -37.47
N LYS A 544 47.67 -9.87 -36.97
CA LYS A 544 47.48 -10.98 -36.03
C LYS A 544 48.42 -10.84 -34.84
N ALA A 545 47.91 -11.06 -33.63
CA ALA A 545 48.69 -11.03 -32.39
C ALA A 545 48.25 -12.14 -31.43
N THR A 546 49.18 -12.68 -30.65
CA THR A 546 48.89 -13.64 -29.58
C THR A 546 48.43 -12.89 -28.33
N LEU A 547 47.37 -13.37 -27.68
CA LEU A 547 46.89 -12.84 -26.41
C LEU A 547 47.65 -13.48 -25.24
N PRO A 548 48.16 -12.67 -24.29
CA PRO A 548 48.75 -13.21 -23.07
C PRO A 548 47.66 -13.84 -22.18
N SER A 549 48.00 -14.92 -21.47
CA SER A 549 47.10 -15.62 -20.54
C SER A 549 46.67 -14.78 -19.33
N ARG A 550 47.34 -13.65 -19.08
CA ARG A 550 46.98 -12.62 -18.10
C ARG A 550 47.33 -11.25 -18.70
N MET A 551 46.33 -10.41 -18.96
CA MET A 551 46.56 -9.04 -19.42
C MET A 551 46.89 -8.13 -18.25
N GLU A 552 48.14 -7.70 -18.15
CA GLU A 552 48.54 -6.54 -17.37
C GLU A 552 48.87 -5.41 -18.37
N PHE A 553 47.96 -4.45 -18.53
CA PHE A 553 48.30 -3.26 -19.31
C PHE A 553 49.17 -2.37 -18.43
N VAL A 554 50.45 -2.25 -18.79
CA VAL A 554 51.30 -1.18 -18.29
C VAL A 554 50.67 0.14 -18.79
N GLU A 555 50.30 1.02 -17.86
CA GLU A 555 49.99 2.40 -18.22
C GLU A 555 51.24 3.00 -18.87
N ALA A 556 51.21 3.10 -20.20
CA ALA A 556 52.19 3.90 -20.91
C ALA A 556 52.00 5.35 -20.44
N ASP A 557 52.94 5.80 -19.63
CA ASP A 557 53.12 7.17 -19.17
C ASP A 557 53.00 8.11 -20.38
N THR A 558 51.83 8.72 -20.52
CA THR A 558 51.64 9.84 -21.45
C THR A 558 51.82 11.09 -20.62
N GLY A 559 53.09 11.45 -20.43
CA GLY A 559 53.49 12.77 -19.96
C GLY A 559 52.86 13.89 -20.81
N PRO A 560 52.84 15.11 -20.25
CA PRO A 560 51.97 16.22 -20.66
C PRO A 560 52.09 16.67 -22.12
#